data_AF-A0A958I8A9-F1
#
_entry.id   AF-A0A958I8A9-F1
#
_cell.length_a   1.000
_cell.length_b   1.000
_cell.length_c   1.000
_cell.angle_alpha   90.00
_cell.angle_beta   90.00
_cell.angle_gamma   90.00
#
_symmetry.space_group_name_H-M   'P 1'
#
loop_
_entity.id
_entity.type
_entity.pdbx_description
1 polymer ?
#
loop_
_entity_poly.entity_id
_entity_poly.type
_entity_poly.pdbx_seq_one_letter_code
_entity_poly.pdbx_strand_id
1 'polypeptide(L)' 'MAKVVTMILAGGQGSRLFPLTEQRSKPAVPIAGKFRL' A
#
# COMPACT_ATOMS: atom_id res chain seq x y z
N MET A 1 -5.73 -19.40 22.72
CA MET A 1 -4.98 -18.59 21.73
C MET A 1 -4.72 -17.21 22.32
N ALA A 2 -3.50 -16.71 22.24
CA ALA A 2 -3.16 -15.34 22.68
C ALA A 2 -3.68 -14.31 21.66
N LYS A 3 -4.16 -13.15 22.14
CA LYS A 3 -4.55 -12.02 21.27
C LYS A 3 -3.29 -11.28 20.85
N VAL A 4 -3.08 -11.14 19.55
CA VAL A 4 -1.96 -10.39 18.95
C VAL A 4 -2.51 -9.15 18.25
N VAL A 5 -1.90 -8.00 18.48
CA VAL A 5 -2.19 -6.76 17.75
C VAL A 5 -1.22 -6.64 16.59
N THR A 6 -1.73 -6.31 15.40
CA THR A 6 -0.92 -6.08 14.20
C THR A 6 -1.08 -4.63 13.75
N MET A 7 0.04 -4.00 13.39
CA MET A 7 0.07 -2.64 12.84
C MET A 7 0.76 -2.67 11.48
N ILE A 8 0.15 -2.04 10.47
CA ILE A 8 0.66 -2.00 9.10
C ILE A 8 1.11 -0.57 8.78
N LEU A 9 2.38 -0.41 8.46
CA LEU A 9 2.96 0.89 8.08
C LEU A 9 2.91 1.06 6.55
N ALA A 10 1.75 1.47 6.04
CA ALA A 10 1.43 1.59 4.61
C ALA A 10 1.50 3.04 4.07
N GLY A 11 2.33 3.91 4.66
CA GLY A 11 2.41 5.34 4.28
C GLY A 11 3.39 5.67 3.14
N GLY A 12 4.10 4.70 2.58
CA GLY A 12 5.17 4.98 1.62
C GLY A 12 4.68 5.59 0.30
N GLN A 13 5.29 6.70 -0.13
CA GLN A 13 4.98 7.38 -1.40
C GLN A 13 5.25 6.48 -2.61
N GLY A 14 6.35 5.72 -2.63
CA GLY A 14 6.71 4.89 -3.78
C GLY A 14 7.13 5.70 -5.00
N SER A 15 8.11 6.61 -4.83
CA SER A 15 8.62 7.50 -5.90
C SER A 15 9.11 6.78 -7.16
N ARG A 16 9.62 5.55 -7.02
CA ARG A 16 10.05 4.72 -8.16
C ARG A 16 8.90 4.24 -9.06
N LEU A 17 7.66 4.32 -8.58
CA LEU A 17 6.46 3.93 -9.33
C LEU A 17 5.76 5.12 -9.98
N PHE A 18 6.36 6.32 -9.95
CA PHE A 18 5.84 7.44 -10.71
C PHE A 18 5.63 7.05 -12.19
N PRO A 19 4.50 7.41 -12.84
CA PRO A 19 3.43 8.32 -12.37
C PRO A 19 2.32 7.63 -11.56
N LEU A 20 2.37 6.33 -11.34
CA LEU A 20 1.28 5.57 -10.69
C LEU A 20 1.00 5.99 -9.25
N THR A 21 1.97 6.64 -8.60
CA THR A 21 1.90 7.13 -7.21
C THR A 21 1.82 8.65 -7.10
N GLU A 22 1.52 9.36 -8.20
CA GLU A 22 1.42 10.84 -8.17
C GLU A 22 0.28 11.32 -7.25
N GLN A 23 -0.89 10.68 -7.35
CA GLN A 23 -2.08 11.05 -6.56
C GLN A 23 -2.43 10.03 -5.48
N ARG A 24 -1.61 8.99 -5.27
CA ARG A 24 -1.89 7.90 -4.33
C ARG A 24 -0.62 7.32 -3.74
N SER A 25 -0.71 6.83 -2.51
CA SER A 25 0.40 6.10 -1.87
C SER A 25 0.66 4.77 -2.57
N LYS A 26 1.89 4.23 -2.43
CA LYS A 26 2.30 2.94 -2.99
C LYS A 26 1.31 1.80 -2.69
N PRO A 27 0.76 1.66 -1.46
CA PRO A 27 -0.11 0.52 -1.14
C PRO A 27 -1.48 0.60 -1.81
N ALA A 28 -1.94 1.80 -2.17
CA ALA A 28 -3.17 2.03 -2.90
C ALA A 28 -3.05 1.74 -4.41
N VAL A 29 -1.86 1.40 -4.92
CA VAL A 29 -1.65 1.01 -6.32
C VAL A 29 -2.25 -0.38 -6.55
N PRO A 30 -3.16 -0.56 -7.54
CA PRO A 30 -3.79 -1.85 -7.80
C PRO A 30 -2.80 -2.93 -8.26
N ILE A 31 -2.97 -4.14 -7.73
CA ILE A 31 -2.28 -5.35 -8.13
C ILE A 31 -3.30 -6.29 -8.76
N ALA A 32 -2.98 -6.80 -9.95
CA ALA A 32 -3.85 -7.72 -10.73
C ALA A 32 -5.29 -7.19 -10.94
N GLY A 33 -5.46 -5.87 -11.05
CA GLY A 33 -6.74 -5.21 -11.32
C GLY A 33 -7.79 -5.27 -10.20
N LYS A 34 -7.54 -5.96 -9.08
CA LYS A 34 -8.53 -6.19 -8.02
C LYS A 34 -8.02 -5.89 -6.61
N PHE A 35 -6.73 -6.06 -6.36
CA PHE A 35 -6.19 -6.02 -5.00
C PHE A 35 -5.42 -4.73 -4.74
N ARG A 36 -5.48 -4.26 -3.49
CA ARG A 36 -4.64 -3.19 -2.93
C ARG A 36 -4.55 -3.39 -1.41
N LEU A 37 -3.55 -2.77 -0.80
CA LEU A 37 -3.40 -2.70 0.66
C LEU A 37 -4.21 -1.54 1.23
#